data_AF-A0AAC9YXY0-F1
#
_entry.id   AF-A0AAC9YXY0-F1
#
_cell.length_a   1.000
_cell.length_b   1.000
_cell.length_c   1.000
_cell.angle_alpha   90.00
_cell.angle_beta   90.00
_cell.angle_gamma   90.00
#
_symmetry.space_group_name_H-M   'P 1'
#
loop_
_entity.id
_entity.type
_entity.pdbx_description
1 polymer ?
#
loop_
_entity_poly.entity_id
_entity_poly.type
_entity_poly.pdbx_seq_one_letter_code
_entity_poly.pdbx_strand_id
1 'polypeptide(L)'
;MKTIQYTIIVLLISLSTSCKNKITEKELVLLKGYWEIEKVILADKSVKIYEINTTYDYIDLKDNSGFRKKVYPQLFGKYQTSEDAEFFSIVKKGNTWEMNYTSKDNKWVETLESLSEKSFTVKNTAGIEYFYKKVERQE
;
A
#
# COMPACT_ATOMS: atom_id res chain seq x y z
N MET A 1 5.88 -54.69 -28.21
CA MET A 1 4.91 -53.66 -27.78
C MET A 1 5.47 -52.97 -26.56
N LYS A 2 5.81 -51.68 -26.68
CA LYS A 2 6.38 -50.87 -25.60
C LYS A 2 5.22 -50.24 -24.85
N THR A 3 5.10 -50.47 -23.55
CA THR A 3 4.34 -49.56 -22.67
C THR A 3 4.75 -49.69 -21.21
N ILE A 4 5.32 -48.59 -20.72
CA ILE A 4 5.02 -47.96 -19.43
C ILE A 4 5.61 -48.64 -18.17
N GLN A 5 6.72 -48.08 -17.69
CA GLN A 5 6.99 -48.01 -16.25
C GLN A 5 7.29 -46.56 -15.86
N TYR A 6 6.49 -46.11 -14.91
CA TYR A 6 6.24 -44.74 -14.49
C TYR A 6 7.49 -44.03 -14.00
N THR A 7 7.87 -42.95 -14.70
CA THR A 7 8.75 -41.93 -14.13
C THR A 7 7.98 -41.28 -12.97
N ILE A 8 8.45 -41.48 -11.75
CA ILE A 8 7.91 -40.83 -10.56
C ILE A 8 8.49 -39.41 -10.54
N ILE A 9 7.85 -38.49 -11.24
CA ILE A 9 8.16 -37.06 -11.13
C ILE A 9 7.50 -36.58 -9.85
N VAL A 10 8.23 -36.62 -8.74
CA VAL A 10 7.85 -35.92 -7.50
C VAL A 10 7.91 -34.43 -7.82
N LEU A 11 6.75 -33.87 -8.20
CA LEU A 11 6.54 -32.44 -8.26
C LEU A 11 6.55 -31.93 -6.82
N LEU A 12 7.71 -31.48 -6.36
CA LEU A 12 7.88 -30.76 -5.11
C LEU A 12 7.17 -29.41 -5.28
N ILE A 13 5.86 -29.40 -5.03
CA ILE A 13 5.07 -28.18 -4.90
C ILE A 13 5.64 -27.49 -3.67
N SER A 14 6.57 -26.57 -3.90
CA SER A 14 6.97 -25.55 -2.96
C SER A 14 5.72 -24.73 -2.65
N LEU A 15 4.96 -25.15 -1.62
CA LEU A 15 4.03 -24.25 -0.95
C LEU A 15 4.87 -23.18 -0.26
N SER A 16 5.21 -22.13 -0.99
CA SER A 16 5.60 -20.86 -0.41
C SER A 16 4.37 -20.32 0.31
N THR A 17 4.21 -20.74 1.57
CA THR A 17 3.32 -20.08 2.50
C THR A 17 3.78 -18.63 2.56
N SER A 18 3.03 -17.74 1.91
CA SER A 18 3.25 -16.30 1.99
C SER A 18 2.89 -15.89 3.41
N CYS A 19 3.81 -16.11 4.33
CA CYS A 19 3.75 -15.54 5.66
C CYS A 19 3.91 -14.04 5.44
N LYS A 20 2.81 -13.29 5.50
CA LYS A 20 2.87 -11.83 5.51
C LYS A 20 3.77 -11.44 6.67
N ASN A 21 4.94 -10.88 6.38
CA ASN A 21 5.83 -10.38 7.42
C ASN A 21 5.05 -9.39 8.28
N LYS A 22 5.09 -9.59 9.59
CA LYS A 22 4.39 -8.70 10.52
C LYS A 22 5.08 -7.35 10.52
N ILE A 23 4.32 -6.30 10.24
CA ILE A 23 4.80 -4.93 10.30
C ILE A 23 5.11 -4.57 11.75
N THR A 24 6.33 -4.12 12.00
CA THR A 24 6.81 -3.64 13.28
C THR A 24 6.62 -2.12 13.40
N GLU A 25 6.60 -1.61 14.63
CA GLU A 25 6.46 -0.18 14.88
C GLU A 25 7.59 0.65 14.25
N LYS A 26 8.82 0.11 14.26
CA LYS A 26 10.00 0.75 13.68
C LYS A 26 9.88 0.91 12.16
N GLU A 27 9.16 0.02 11.49
CA GLU A 27 8.96 0.06 10.04
C GLU A 27 7.96 1.13 9.61
N LEU A 28 7.09 1.63 10.50
CA LEU A 28 6.08 2.63 10.15
C LEU A 28 6.68 3.90 9.52
N VAL A 29 7.92 4.23 9.87
CA VAL A 29 8.67 5.35 9.26
C VAL A 29 8.80 5.21 7.73
N LEU A 30 8.75 3.99 7.19
CA LEU A 30 8.85 3.72 5.75
C LEU A 30 7.67 4.29 4.97
N LEU A 31 6.51 4.53 5.62
CA LEU A 31 5.35 5.21 5.01
C LEU A 31 5.69 6.62 4.56
N LYS A 32 6.65 7.30 5.18
CA LYS A 32 7.00 8.68 4.82
C LYS A 32 7.55 8.75 3.40
N GLY A 33 6.95 9.56 2.53
CA GLY A 33 7.41 9.78 1.16
C GLY A 33 6.28 9.95 0.15
N TYR A 34 6.65 9.87 -1.12
CA TYR A 34 5.75 10.00 -2.26
C TYR A 34 5.38 8.62 -2.80
N TRP A 35 4.10 8.44 -3.12
CA TRP A 35 3.54 7.16 -3.51
C TRP A 35 2.60 7.31 -4.71
N GLU A 36 2.68 6.34 -5.62
CA GLU A 36 1.76 6.19 -6.74
C GLU A 36 0.87 4.96 -6.51
N ILE A 37 -0.40 5.04 -6.92
CA ILE A 37 -1.27 3.87 -6.93
C ILE A 37 -0.89 3.03 -8.16
N GLU A 38 -0.55 1.77 -7.94
CA GLU A 38 -0.28 0.81 -9.02
C GLU A 38 -1.58 0.07 -9.41
N LYS A 39 -2.37 -0.30 -8.41
CA LYS A 39 -3.56 -1.13 -8.59
C LYS A 39 -4.56 -0.95 -7.46
N VAL A 40 -5.85 -1.10 -7.78
CA VAL A 40 -6.94 -1.18 -6.81
C VAL A 40 -7.70 -2.49 -7.03
N ILE A 41 -7.96 -3.23 -5.95
CA ILE A 41 -8.88 -4.37 -5.94
C ILE A 41 -10.17 -3.90 -5.27
N LEU A 42 -11.28 -3.88 -6.01
CA LEU A 42 -12.58 -3.44 -5.53
C LEU A 42 -13.25 -4.53 -4.67
N ALA A 43 -14.32 -4.14 -3.97
CA ALA A 43 -15.06 -5.04 -3.07
C ALA A 43 -15.61 -6.29 -3.80
N ASP A 44 -15.99 -6.14 -5.08
CA ASP A 44 -16.45 -7.20 -5.97
C ASP A 44 -15.32 -8.03 -6.59
N LYS A 45 -14.07 -7.80 -6.16
CA LYS A 45 -12.83 -8.44 -6.64
C LYS A 45 -12.40 -8.04 -8.05
N SER A 46 -13.09 -7.10 -8.70
CA SER A 46 -12.59 -6.50 -9.93
C SER A 46 -11.30 -5.72 -9.67
N VAL A 47 -10.43 -5.70 -10.67
CA VAL A 47 -9.08 -5.12 -10.58
C VAL A 47 -8.98 -3.94 -11.52
N LYS A 48 -8.55 -2.79 -10.99
CA LYS A 48 -8.21 -1.60 -11.76
C LYS A 48 -6.70 -1.36 -11.68
N ILE A 49 -6.02 -1.42 -12.81
CA ILE A 49 -4.59 -1.13 -12.94
C ILE A 49 -4.41 0.33 -13.35
N TYR A 50 -3.43 1.01 -12.76
CA TYR A 50 -3.09 2.39 -13.07
C TYR A 50 -1.70 2.43 -13.71
N GLU A 51 -1.66 2.49 -15.04
CA GLU A 51 -0.39 2.58 -15.80
C GLU A 51 0.21 3.99 -15.75
N ILE A 52 -0.63 5.01 -15.67
CA ILE A 52 -0.24 6.43 -15.63
C ILE A 52 -1.02 7.12 -14.52
N ASN A 53 -0.30 7.73 -13.58
CA ASN A 53 -0.87 8.52 -12.48
C ASN A 53 -0.68 10.01 -12.73
N THR A 54 -1.75 10.80 -12.62
CA THR A 54 -1.71 12.27 -12.74
C THR A 54 -1.42 12.97 -11.41
N THR A 55 -1.47 12.23 -10.31
CA THR A 55 -1.23 12.70 -8.94
C THR A 55 -0.48 11.64 -8.15
N TYR A 56 0.28 12.10 -7.15
CA TYR A 56 0.88 11.23 -6.13
C TYR A 56 0.28 11.53 -4.76
N ASP A 57 0.31 10.54 -3.87
CA ASP A 57 0.01 10.74 -2.46
C ASP A 57 1.33 10.93 -1.71
N TYR A 58 1.51 12.12 -1.13
CA TYR A 58 2.58 12.38 -0.18
C TYR A 58 2.10 12.03 1.23
N ILE A 59 2.86 11.21 1.93
CA ILE A 59 2.63 10.86 3.34
C ILE A 59 3.77 11.43 4.16
N ASP A 60 3.44 12.21 5.17
CA ASP A 60 4.35 12.54 6.26
C ASP A 60 3.89 11.87 7.55
N LEU A 61 4.85 11.41 8.34
CA LEU A 61 4.60 10.72 9.60
C LEU A 61 5.67 11.16 10.61
N LYS A 62 5.21 11.57 11.79
CA LYS A 62 6.04 11.80 12.96
C LYS A 62 5.42 11.07 14.13
N ASP A 63 6.21 10.19 14.75
CA ASP A 63 5.72 9.25 15.76
C ASP A 63 4.56 8.44 15.16
N ASN A 64 3.37 8.48 15.77
CA ASN A 64 2.18 7.77 15.32
C ASN A 64 1.11 8.71 14.73
N SER A 65 1.47 9.90 14.28
CA SER A 65 0.53 10.87 13.68
C SER A 65 1.13 11.55 12.46
N GLY A 66 0.28 11.83 11.50
CA GLY A 66 0.73 12.30 10.19
C GLY A 66 -0.40 12.83 9.33
N PHE A 67 -0.08 13.05 8.06
CA PHE A 67 -1.07 13.42 7.06
C PHE A 67 -0.75 12.79 5.71
N ARG A 68 -1.79 12.53 4.93
CA ARG A 68 -1.71 12.18 3.51
C ARG A 68 -2.20 13.37 2.70
N LYS A 69 -1.54 13.67 1.58
CA LYS A 69 -1.88 14.81 0.73
C LYS A 69 -1.66 14.50 -0.73
N LYS A 70 -2.61 14.87 -1.58
CA LYS A 70 -2.45 14.77 -3.03
C LYS A 70 -1.55 15.86 -3.56
N VAL A 71 -0.55 15.46 -4.34
CA VAL A 71 0.43 16.35 -4.98
C VAL A 71 0.47 16.11 -6.48
N TYR A 72 0.67 17.19 -7.24
CA TYR A 72 0.85 17.15 -8.68
C TYR A 72 2.33 17.31 -9.01
N PRO A 73 2.92 16.44 -9.86
CA PRO A 73 4.25 16.70 -10.39
C PRO A 73 4.23 17.98 -11.23
N GLN A 74 5.06 18.97 -10.91
CA GLN A 74 5.31 20.09 -11.82
C GLN A 74 6.49 19.78 -12.75
N LEU A 75 6.37 20.22 -14.00
CA LEU A 75 7.43 20.14 -15.03
C LEU A 75 8.75 20.86 -14.65
N PHE A 76 8.77 21.69 -13.59
CA PHE A 76 9.94 22.47 -13.18
C PHE A 76 10.38 22.27 -11.72
N GLY A 77 10.12 21.08 -11.15
CA GLY A 77 10.86 20.60 -9.97
C GLY A 77 10.32 20.96 -8.59
N LYS A 78 9.06 21.43 -8.46
CA LYS A 78 8.39 21.58 -7.16
C LYS A 78 7.01 20.92 -7.20
N TYR A 79 6.66 20.11 -6.21
CA TYR A 79 5.30 19.55 -6.13
C TYR A 79 4.31 20.64 -5.72
N GLN A 80 3.23 20.82 -6.49
CA GLN A 80 2.09 21.64 -6.04
C GLN A 80 1.21 20.79 -5.13
N THR A 81 0.90 21.32 -3.96
CA THR A 81 0.09 20.62 -2.97
C THR A 81 -1.34 21.15 -3.01
N SER A 82 -2.35 20.28 -2.99
CA SER A 82 -3.76 20.66 -2.75
C SER A 82 -3.94 21.39 -1.40
N GLU A 83 -5.06 22.01 -1.07
CA GLU A 83 -5.26 22.53 0.32
C GLU A 83 -5.68 21.42 1.30
N ASP A 84 -6.08 20.26 0.78
CA ASP A 84 -6.79 19.23 1.54
C ASP A 84 -5.86 18.13 2.05
N ALA A 85 -5.11 18.42 3.12
CA ALA A 85 -4.38 17.39 3.85
C ALA A 85 -5.34 16.52 4.70
N GLU A 86 -5.21 15.21 4.56
CA GLU A 86 -5.96 14.22 5.33
C GLU A 86 -5.13 13.77 6.53
N PHE A 87 -5.45 14.29 7.72
CA PHE A 87 -4.75 13.94 8.95
C PHE A 87 -5.15 12.54 9.43
N PHE A 88 -4.17 11.79 9.91
CA PHE A 88 -4.38 10.46 10.46
C PHE A 88 -3.50 10.16 11.68
N SER A 89 -3.92 9.16 12.44
CA SER A 89 -3.11 8.54 13.50
C SER A 89 -2.95 7.04 13.22
N ILE A 90 -1.82 6.46 13.62
CA ILE A 90 -1.56 5.03 13.49
C ILE A 90 -1.80 4.33 14.83
N VAL A 91 -2.65 3.30 14.82
CA VAL A 91 -3.01 2.53 16.02
C VAL A 91 -2.75 1.04 15.78
N LYS A 92 -2.17 0.36 16.76
CA LYS A 92 -2.01 -1.10 16.74
C LYS A 92 -3.29 -1.78 17.24
N LYS A 93 -3.82 -2.74 16.47
CA LYS A 93 -4.97 -3.58 16.85
C LYS A 93 -4.58 -5.05 16.76
N GLY A 94 -4.17 -5.63 17.90
CA GLY A 94 -3.67 -7.00 17.94
C GLY A 94 -2.41 -7.15 17.08
N ASN A 95 -2.53 -7.83 15.94
CA ASN A 95 -1.43 -8.05 14.99
C ASN A 95 -1.44 -7.10 13.78
N THR A 96 -2.40 -6.17 13.68
CA THR A 96 -2.51 -5.23 12.57
C THR A 96 -2.21 -3.80 13.00
N TRP A 97 -1.89 -2.96 12.02
CA TRP A 97 -1.79 -1.50 12.17
C TRP A 97 -2.90 -0.85 11.36
N GLU A 98 -3.53 0.17 11.94
CA GLU A 98 -4.62 0.93 11.32
C GLU A 98 -4.24 2.39 11.21
N MET A 99 -4.47 2.98 10.03
CA MET A 99 -4.44 4.41 9.79
C MET A 99 -5.86 4.96 9.97
N ASN A 100 -6.05 5.74 11.03
CA ASN A 100 -7.33 6.33 11.41
C ASN A 100 -7.38 7.78 10.96
N TYR A 101 -8.15 8.05 9.91
CA TYR A 101 -8.31 9.36 9.31
C TYR A 101 -9.45 10.12 9.97
N THR A 102 -9.28 11.43 10.14
CA THR A 102 -10.35 12.31 10.63
C THR A 102 -10.26 13.67 9.94
N SER A 103 -11.36 14.09 9.32
CA SER A 103 -11.61 15.46 8.87
C SER A 103 -12.83 16.02 9.61
N LYS A 104 -13.21 17.28 9.33
CA LYS A 104 -14.36 17.93 9.97
C LYS A 104 -15.65 17.10 9.84
N ASP A 105 -15.84 16.48 8.68
CA ASP A 105 -17.10 15.83 8.32
C ASP A 105 -16.98 14.32 8.11
N ASN A 106 -15.76 13.78 7.99
CA ASN A 106 -15.53 12.38 7.64
C ASN A 106 -14.52 11.70 8.55
N LYS A 107 -14.76 10.40 8.80
CA LYS A 107 -13.82 9.50 9.47
C LYS A 107 -13.78 8.19 8.70
N TRP A 108 -12.58 7.69 8.44
CA TRP A 108 -12.40 6.38 7.84
C TRP A 108 -11.14 5.71 8.37
N VAL A 109 -11.09 4.40 8.21
CA VAL A 109 -10.00 3.55 8.70
C VAL A 109 -9.45 2.75 7.52
N GLU A 110 -8.14 2.69 7.45
CA GLU A 110 -7.39 1.85 6.53
C GLU A 110 -6.48 0.91 7.33
N THR A 111 -6.62 -0.40 7.12
CA THR A 111 -5.70 -1.40 7.67
C THR A 111 -4.46 -1.47 6.79
N LEU A 112 -3.27 -1.39 7.40
CA LEU A 112 -2.00 -1.54 6.71
C LEU A 112 -1.67 -3.04 6.55
N GLU A 113 -1.81 -3.53 5.33
CA GLU A 113 -1.69 -4.95 4.96
C GLU A 113 -0.26 -5.38 4.65
N SER A 114 0.54 -4.47 4.10
CA SER A 114 1.96 -4.67 3.83
C SER A 114 2.70 -3.34 3.85
N LEU A 115 3.98 -3.37 4.22
CA LEU A 115 4.86 -2.20 4.21
C LEU A 115 6.30 -2.63 3.92
N SER A 116 6.95 -1.92 3.00
CA SER A 116 8.37 -2.02 2.69
C SER A 116 8.90 -0.66 2.26
N GLU A 117 10.20 -0.57 1.99
CA GLU A 117 10.82 0.64 1.43
C GLU A 117 10.24 1.04 0.06
N LYS A 118 9.74 0.07 -0.71
CA LYS A 118 9.34 0.26 -2.12
C LYS A 118 7.83 0.22 -2.36
N SER A 119 7.07 -0.35 -1.43
CA SER A 119 5.62 -0.53 -1.60
C SER A 119 4.91 -0.60 -0.26
N PHE A 120 3.64 -0.25 -0.26
CA PHE A 120 2.73 -0.56 0.83
C PHE A 120 1.34 -0.89 0.29
N THR A 121 0.53 -1.56 1.11
CA THR A 121 -0.86 -1.86 0.77
C THR A 121 -1.74 -1.50 1.94
N VAL A 122 -2.86 -0.81 1.64
CA VAL A 122 -3.90 -0.52 2.63
C VAL A 122 -5.24 -1.07 2.17
N LYS A 123 -6.07 -1.45 3.14
CA LYS A 123 -7.42 -1.92 2.93
C LYS A 123 -8.41 -1.10 3.72
N ASN A 124 -9.42 -0.55 3.06
CA ASN A 124 -10.47 0.20 3.75
C ASN A 124 -11.54 -0.74 4.34
N THR A 125 -12.45 -0.18 5.14
CA THR A 125 -13.55 -0.93 5.79
C THR A 125 -14.56 -1.53 4.80
N ALA A 126 -14.63 -1.01 3.57
CA ALA A 126 -15.45 -1.58 2.50
C ALA A 126 -14.76 -2.76 1.78
N GLY A 127 -13.55 -3.13 2.18
CA GLY A 127 -12.79 -4.23 1.61
C GLY A 127 -12.05 -3.90 0.32
N ILE A 128 -11.95 -2.62 -0.06
CA ILE A 128 -11.15 -2.15 -1.20
C ILE A 128 -9.69 -2.10 -0.79
N GLU A 129 -8.83 -2.70 -1.61
CA GLU A 129 -7.38 -2.76 -1.39
C GLU A 129 -6.65 -1.85 -2.38
N TYR A 130 -5.79 -0.98 -1.86
CA TYR A 130 -4.99 -0.04 -2.63
C TYR A 130 -3.52 -0.44 -2.54
N PHE A 131 -2.92 -0.69 -3.70
CA PHE A 131 -1.52 -1.09 -3.83
C PHE A 131 -0.72 0.13 -4.27
N TYR A 132 0.24 0.52 -3.45
CA TYR A 132 1.08 1.69 -3.68
C TYR A 132 2.52 1.28 -3.98
N LYS A 133 3.15 2.05 -4.87
CA LYS A 133 4.57 1.97 -5.19
C LYS A 133 5.26 3.29 -4.86
N LYS A 134 6.48 3.21 -4.33
CA LYS A 134 7.29 4.39 -3.97
C LYS A 134 7.65 5.14 -5.24
N VAL A 135 7.50 6.46 -5.23
CA VAL A 135 8.05 7.31 -6.29
C VAL A 135 9.53 7.47 -6.01
N GLU A 136 10.36 6.83 -6.83
CA GLU A 136 11.79 7.10 -6.88
C GLU A 136 11.99 8.42 -7.61
N ARG A 137 12.78 9.34 -7.04
CA ARG A 137 13.07 10.64 -7.66
C ARG A 137 13.61 10.37 -9.07
N GLN A 138 12.94 10.87 -10.11
CA GLN A 138 13.56 11.00 -11.42
C GLN A 138 14.37 12.29 -11.36
N GLU A 139 15.67 12.15 -11.12
CA GLU A 139 16.64 13.23 -11.31
C GLU A 139 16.91 13.47 -12.80
#